data_AF-A0A176S501-F1
#
_entry.id   AF-A0A176S501-F1
#
_cell.length_a   1.000
_cell.length_b   1.000
_cell.length_c   1.000
_cell.angle_alpha   90.00
_cell.angle_beta   90.00
_cell.angle_gamma   90.00
#
_symmetry.space_group_name_H-M   'P 1'
#
loop_
_entity.id
_entity.type
_entity.pdbx_description
1 polymer ?
#
loop_
_entity_poly.entity_id
_entity_poly.type
_entity_poly.pdbx_seq_one_letter_code
_entity_poly.pdbx_strand_id
1 'polypeptide(L)' 'MEALLASGIDYTIFFYNPNIHPRDEYEIRKEENKRFAEKYQVPFVDADYDSDNWFARTKGM' A
#
# COMPACT_ATOMS: atom_id res chain seq x y z
N MET A 1 -1.76 3.82 11.19
CA MET A 1 -0.31 4.08 11.17
C MET A 1 0.11 5.00 12.31
N GLU A 2 -0.66 6.03 12.66
CA GLU A 2 -0.34 6.94 13.78
C GLU A 2 -0.13 6.23 15.13
N ALA A 3 -0.89 5.18 15.44
CA ALA A 3 -0.68 4.40 16.65
C ALA A 3 0.69 3.70 16.70
N LEU A 4 1.16 3.16 15.56
CA LEU A 4 2.49 2.52 15.45
C LEU A 4 3.60 3.56 15.64
N LEU A 5 3.45 4.73 15.01
CA LEU A 5 4.35 5.87 15.19
C LEU A 5 4.40 6.31 16.67
N ALA A 6 3.25 6.48 17.31
CA ALA A 6 3.16 6.89 18.71
C ALA A 6 3.74 5.86 19.67
N SER A 7 3.67 4.56 19.33
CA SER A 7 4.28 3.49 20.13
C SER A 7 5.80 3.38 19.98
N GLY A 8 6.43 4.14 19.09
CA GLY A 8 7.88 4.06 18.83
C GLY A 8 8.32 2.72 18.26
N ILE A 9 7.40 1.96 17.67
CA ILE A 9 7.71 0.71 16.98
C ILE A 9 8.39 1.06 15.66
N ASP A 10 9.48 0.39 15.34
CA ASP A 10 10.10 0.47 14.02
C ASP A 10 9.32 -0.38 13.03
N TYR A 11 8.90 0.22 11.92
CA TYR A 11 8.11 -0.45 10.90
C TYR A 11 8.36 0.14 9.51
N THR A 12 8.01 -0.65 8.50
CA THR A 12 8.05 -0.26 7.08
C THR A 12 6.65 -0.41 6.50
N ILE A 13 6.23 0.54 5.67
CA ILE A 13 4.98 0.45 4.93
C ILE A 13 5.25 -0.32 3.65
N PHE A 14 4.53 -1.43 3.45
CA PHE A 14 4.53 -2.19 2.20
C PHE A 14 3.17 -2.03 1.53
N PHE A 15 3.15 -1.43 0.34
CA PHE A 15 1.91 -1.19 -0.41
C PHE A 15 1.80 -2.16 -1.59
N TYR A 16 0.95 -3.18 -1.45
CA TYR A 16 0.61 -4.14 -2.49
C TYR A 16 -0.87 -4.46 -2.42
N ASN A 17 -1.69 -3.70 -3.14
CA ASN A 17 -3.13 -3.88 -3.13
C ASN A 17 -3.67 -3.99 -4.58
N PRO A 18 -3.29 -5.06 -5.30
CA PRO A 18 -3.58 -5.22 -6.74
C PRO A 18 -5.06 -5.44 -7.05
N ASN A 19 -5.91 -5.54 -6.02
CA ASN A 19 -7.35 -5.69 -6.12
C ASN A 19 -8.11 -4.35 -6.06
N ILE A 20 -7.45 -3.22 -5.85
CA ILE A 20 -8.10 -1.90 -5.87
C ILE A 20 -8.37 -1.53 -7.33
N HIS A 21 -9.63 -1.34 -7.67
CA HIS A 21 -10.04 -0.91 -9.01
C HIS A 21 -11.07 0.22 -8.94
N PRO A 22 -11.09 1.15 -9.92
CA PRO A 22 -10.16 1.25 -11.06
C PRO A 22 -8.74 1.70 -10.65
N ARG A 23 -7.78 1.65 -11.58
CA ARG A 23 -6.35 1.99 -11.32
C ARG A 23 -6.21 3.36 -10.65
N ASP A 24 -7.03 4.34 -11.00
CA ASP A 24 -6.97 5.68 -10.41
C ASP A 24 -7.15 5.66 -8.88
N GLU A 25 -8.04 4.81 -8.36
CA GLU A 25 -8.22 4.64 -6.91
C GLU A 25 -6.99 3.99 -6.24
N TYR A 26 -6.35 3.06 -6.94
CA TYR A 26 -5.09 2.45 -6.48
C TYR A 26 -4.01 3.51 -6.34
N GLU A 27 -3.83 4.36 -7.35
CA GLU A 27 -2.84 5.44 -7.32
C GLU A 27 -3.15 6.46 -6.22
N ILE A 28 -4.42 6.87 -6.04
CA ILE A 28 -4.82 7.78 -4.95
C ILE A 28 -4.45 7.19 -3.59
N ARG A 29 -4.76 5.91 -3.34
CA ARG A 29 -4.43 5.25 -2.07
C ARG A 29 -2.94 5.10 -1.86
N LYS A 30 -2.19 4.76 -2.91
CA LYS A 30 -0.74 4.67 -2.86
C LYS A 30 -0.12 6.02 -2.48
N GLU A 31 -0.53 7.08 -3.16
CA GLU A 31 0.00 8.43 -2.94
C GLU A 31 -0.28 8.94 -1.53
N GLU A 32 -1.46 8.66 -0.97
CA GLU A 32 -1.76 9.02 0.42
C GLU A 32 -0.83 8.30 1.42
N ASN A 33 -0.58 6.99 1.23
CA ASN A 33 0.34 6.24 2.09
C ASN A 33 1.79 6.69 1.91
N LYS A 34 2.19 7.03 0.68
CA LYS A 34 3.53 7.56 0.38
C LYS A 34 3.75 8.92 1.03
N ARG A 35 2.79 9.84 0.95
CA ARG A 35 2.84 11.14 1.65
C ARG A 35 2.94 10.98 3.16
N PHE A 36 2.19 10.04 3.74
CA PHE A 36 2.31 9.70 5.15
C PHE A 36 3.75 9.23 5.47
N ALA A 37 4.28 8.29 4.68
CA ALA A 37 5.61 7.74 4.88
C ALA A 37 6.70 8.82 4.80
N GLU A 38 6.63 9.70 3.80
CA GLU A 38 7.55 10.82 3.62
C GLU A 38 7.49 11.81 4.80
N LYS A 39 6.27 12.17 5.24
CA LYS A 39 6.06 13.11 6.35
C LYS A 39 6.68 12.62 7.66
N TYR A 40 6.60 11.32 7.94
CA TYR A 40 7.06 10.73 9.19
C TYR A 40 8.37 9.95 9.06
N GLN A 41 9.06 10.06 7.91
CA GLN A 41 10.30 9.35 7.60
C GLN A 41 10.22 7.83 7.80
N VAL A 42 9.05 7.26 7.51
CA VAL A 42 8.83 5.81 7.56
C VAL A 42 9.28 5.20 6.23
N PRO A 43 10.07 4.12 6.22
CA PRO A 43 10.42 3.43 4.99
C PRO A 43 9.16 2.96 4.25
N PHE A 44 9.14 3.14 2.94
CA PHE A 44 8.01 2.78 2.07
C PHE A 44 8.48 1.90 0.92
N VAL A 45 7.83 0.75 0.77
CA VAL A 45 8.05 -0.18 -0.33
C VAL A 45 6.81 -0.20 -1.21
N ASP A 46 6.96 0.30 -2.43
CA ASP A 46 5.95 0.26 -3.48
C ASP A 46 6.08 -1.04 -4.27
N ALA A 47 5.02 -1.83 -4.32
CA ALA A 47 4.97 -3.07 -5.11
C ALA A 47 4.07 -2.90 -6.33
N ASP A 48 4.37 -3.67 -7.39
CA ASP A 48 3.69 -3.53 -8.68
C ASP A 48 2.17 -3.73 -8.57
N TYR A 49 1.44 -2.95 -9.39
CA TYR A 49 0.01 -3.13 -9.60
C TYR A 49 -0.27 -4.36 -10.49
N ASP A 50 -0.05 -5.55 -9.94
CA ASP A 50 -0.17 -6.84 -10.62
C ASP A 50 -1.60 -7.42 -10.55
N SER A 51 -2.57 -6.61 -11.02
CA SER A 51 -4.00 -6.94 -10.95
C SER A 51 -4.40 -8.18 -11.75
N ASP A 52 -3.80 -8.42 -12.92
CA ASP A 52 -4.09 -9.58 -13.77
C ASP A 52 -3.74 -10.89 -13.05
N ASN A 53 -2.56 -10.96 -12.44
CA ASN A 53 -2.13 -12.12 -11.67
C ASN A 53 -2.98 -12.31 -10.41
N TRP A 54 -3.33 -11.22 -9.72
CA TRP A 54 -4.23 -11.28 -8.57
C TRP A 54 -5.58 -11.90 -8.93
N PHE A 55 -6.24 -11.43 -9.98
CA PHE A 55 -7.54 -11.98 -10.40
C PHE A 55 -7.43 -13.40 -10.93
N ALA A 56 -6.34 -13.76 -11.62
CA ALA A 56 -6.12 -15.13 -12.04
C ALA A 56 -6.05 -16.09 -10.84
N ARG A 57 -5.39 -15.69 -9.75
CA ARG A 57 -5.20 -16.51 -8.53
C ARG A 57 -6.43 -16.59 -7.64
N THR A 58 -7.22 -15.51 -7.60
CA THR A 58 -8.41 -15.42 -6.75
C THR A 58 -9.69 -15.90 -7.44
N LYS A 59 -9.59 -16.31 -8.71
CA LYS A 59 -10.73 -16.83 -9.46
C LYS A 59 -11.33 -18.06 -8.78
N GLY A 60 -12.60 -17.96 -8.40
CA GLY A 60 -13.35 -19.04 -7.75
C GLY A 60 -13.26 -19.07 -6.23
N MET A 61 -12.63 -18.07 -5.60
CA MET A 61 -12.81 -17.74 -4.18
C MET A 61 -14.08 -16.94 -3.92
#